data_AF-A0AAN9GUY2-F1
#
_entry.id   AF-A0AAN9GUY2-F1
#
_cell.length_a   1.000
_cell.length_b   1.000
_cell.length_c   1.000
_cell.angle_alpha   90.00
_cell.angle_beta   90.00
_cell.angle_gamma   90.00
#
_symmetry.space_group_name_H-M   'P 1'
#
loop_
_entity.id
_entity.type
_entity.pdbx_description
1 polymer ?
#
loop_
_entity_poly.entity_id
_entity_poly.type
_entity_poly.pdbx_seq_one_letter_code
_entity_poly.pdbx_strand_id
1 'polypeptide(L)'
;MSGGELWPAYSVKCGFTNWHMEKFLRALHTIFHSVPSRREDFCNLTKSKIFALPFCGHRWVENLPVAERALVICPDMMKYVEAVSTKKLPNPGTSSYDTIAAATKDPLILAKLHFFRAVCRIVTPFLNKYQTNEPVLPFIGNDLAELLKSLLRRFIKRELLNDATPQHLVRLDVSDMQSRVHRAVDIGIGAKAAIKEHQRQSRSTEELSVLQFRKEYIEGLSKIVKKIQEKSPLKFPTVRQITCLNPAVMYSDPELCQGQMKCLVKRFLQDKQLDGVATGDLIIQQFSQLLSLEVRKEKFLSFKPLEKRLDVFLHPYISQYTHCIPTALTFIRNLLLQAGYGGEGLL
;
A
#
# COMPACT_ATOMS: atom_id res chain seq x y z
N MET A 1 -11.43 -10.31 -10.85
CA MET A 1 -10.04 -10.14 -10.43
C MET A 1 -9.61 -11.45 -9.81
N SER A 2 -9.17 -12.37 -10.66
CA SER A 2 -8.64 -13.66 -10.28
C SER A 2 -7.52 -13.51 -9.25
N GLY A 3 -7.52 -14.40 -8.26
CA GLY A 3 -6.62 -14.39 -7.12
C GLY A 3 -5.15 -14.37 -7.53
N GLY A 4 -4.41 -13.39 -7.01
CA GLY A 4 -2.98 -13.25 -7.25
C GLY A 4 -2.51 -11.85 -6.93
N GLU A 5 -2.17 -11.62 -5.65
CA GLU A 5 -1.57 -10.39 -5.11
C GLU A 5 -2.45 -9.12 -5.21
N LEU A 6 -2.74 -8.49 -4.07
CA LEU A 6 -3.33 -7.15 -4.08
C LEU A 6 -2.42 -6.22 -4.89
N TRP A 7 -3.01 -5.43 -5.80
CA TRP A 7 -2.27 -4.63 -6.78
C TRP A 7 -1.19 -3.69 -6.20
N PRO A 8 -1.26 -3.13 -4.96
CA PRO A 8 -0.15 -2.39 -4.38
C PRO A 8 1.03 -3.29 -4.00
N ALA A 9 0.78 -4.56 -3.63
CA ALA A 9 1.80 -5.51 -3.20
C ALA A 9 2.81 -5.80 -4.32
N TYR A 10 2.33 -6.16 -5.52
CA TYR A 10 3.17 -6.32 -6.70
C TYR A 10 3.89 -5.02 -7.10
N SER A 11 3.24 -3.87 -6.86
CA SER A 11 3.82 -2.56 -7.16
C SER A 11 5.00 -2.22 -6.27
N VAL A 12 5.06 -2.69 -5.02
CA VAL A 12 6.20 -2.41 -4.13
C VAL A 12 7.47 -3.13 -4.60
N LYS A 13 7.32 -4.37 -5.07
CA LYS A 13 8.42 -5.22 -5.55
C LYS A 13 9.31 -4.53 -6.59
N CYS A 14 8.72 -3.85 -7.56
CA CYS A 14 9.47 -3.26 -8.66
C CYS A 14 10.42 -2.11 -8.24
N GLY A 15 10.21 -1.51 -7.06
CA GLY A 15 11.06 -0.44 -6.54
C GLY A 15 12.39 -0.91 -5.94
N PHE A 16 12.54 -2.21 -5.65
CA PHE A 16 13.68 -2.74 -4.89
C PHE A 16 14.49 -3.80 -5.63
N THR A 17 14.18 -4.06 -6.89
CA THR A 17 14.84 -5.10 -7.71
C THR A 17 16.34 -4.85 -7.86
N ASN A 18 16.74 -3.60 -8.10
CA ASN A 18 18.14 -3.18 -8.25
C ASN A 18 18.99 -3.45 -7.00
N TRP A 19 18.37 -3.52 -5.82
CA TRP A 19 19.08 -3.80 -4.56
C TRP A 19 18.97 -5.25 -4.12
N HIS A 20 18.28 -6.09 -4.91
CA HIS A 20 18.04 -7.49 -4.59
C HIS A 20 17.50 -7.71 -3.17
N MET A 21 16.70 -6.76 -2.65
CA MET A 21 16.26 -6.74 -1.25
C MET A 21 15.48 -8.00 -0.86
N GLU A 22 14.67 -8.54 -1.76
CA GLU A 22 13.93 -9.79 -1.53
C GLU A 22 14.87 -10.99 -1.36
N LYS A 23 15.93 -11.07 -2.18
CA LYS A 23 16.92 -12.14 -2.09
C LYS A 23 17.66 -12.05 -0.75
N PHE A 24 18.03 -10.83 -0.36
CA PHE A 24 18.67 -10.57 0.93
C PHE A 24 17.78 -10.98 2.11
N LEU A 25 16.52 -10.50 2.17
CA LEU A 25 15.59 -10.83 3.25
C LEU A 25 15.29 -12.33 3.33
N ARG A 26 15.17 -13.01 2.19
CA ARG A 26 15.00 -14.47 2.14
C ARG A 26 16.26 -15.19 2.66
N ALA A 27 17.44 -14.76 2.24
CA ALA A 27 18.70 -15.36 2.64
C ALA A 27 18.94 -15.29 4.15
N LEU A 28 18.59 -14.15 4.79
CA LEU A 28 18.69 -13.96 6.24
C LEU A 28 17.93 -15.03 7.04
N HIS A 29 16.79 -15.51 6.53
CA HIS A 29 16.06 -16.62 7.15
C HIS A 29 16.67 -17.97 6.76
N THR A 30 16.91 -18.21 5.47
CA THR A 30 17.37 -19.49 4.95
C THR A 30 18.71 -19.94 5.53
N ILE A 31 19.64 -19.03 5.82
CA ILE A 31 20.95 -19.38 6.38
C ILE A 31 20.85 -20.09 7.75
N PHE A 32 19.79 -19.85 8.52
CA PHE A 32 19.60 -20.51 9.82
C PHE A 32 18.41 -21.47 9.84
N HIS A 33 17.67 -21.58 8.74
CA HIS A 33 16.53 -22.48 8.67
C HIS A 33 17.01 -23.92 8.66
N SER A 34 16.54 -24.72 9.63
CA SER A 34 16.85 -26.15 9.78
C SER A 34 18.34 -26.50 9.90
N VAL A 35 19.19 -25.57 10.35
CA VAL A 35 20.63 -25.85 10.60
C VAL A 35 21.02 -25.42 12.02
N PRO A 36 20.92 -26.33 13.02
CA PRO A 36 21.16 -26.03 14.43
C PRO A 36 22.60 -25.57 14.73
N SER A 37 23.61 -26.18 14.11
CA SER A 37 25.03 -25.83 14.32
C SER A 37 25.30 -24.36 14.00
N ARG A 38 24.82 -23.87 12.84
CA ARG A 38 24.96 -22.46 12.46
C ARG A 38 24.23 -21.51 13.43
N ARG A 39 23.09 -21.94 13.98
CA ARG A 39 22.37 -21.14 14.99
C ARG A 39 23.16 -21.06 16.28
N GLU A 40 23.78 -22.15 16.69
CA GLU A 40 24.63 -22.20 17.88
C GLU A 40 25.84 -21.28 17.71
N ASP A 41 26.56 -21.38 16.59
CA ASP A 41 27.69 -20.50 16.26
C ASP A 41 27.28 -19.02 16.28
N PHE A 42 26.17 -18.68 15.64
CA PHE A 42 25.64 -17.32 15.62
C PHE A 42 25.28 -16.83 17.02
N CYS A 43 24.57 -17.64 17.83
CA CYS A 43 24.22 -17.30 19.20
C CYS A 43 25.47 -17.09 20.07
N ASN A 44 26.45 -17.98 19.95
CA ASN A 44 27.67 -17.94 20.74
C ASN A 44 28.51 -16.70 20.42
N LEU A 45 28.59 -16.33 19.14
CA LEU A 45 29.31 -15.15 18.66
C LEU A 45 28.61 -13.85 19.06
N THR A 46 27.30 -13.75 18.84
CA THR A 46 26.56 -12.48 18.91
C THR A 46 25.87 -12.25 20.25
N LYS A 47 25.71 -13.33 21.05
CA LYS A 47 24.88 -13.41 22.25
C LYS A 47 23.39 -13.17 22.00
N SER A 48 22.96 -13.09 20.73
CA SER A 48 21.58 -12.90 20.33
C SER A 48 20.92 -14.22 19.98
N LYS A 49 19.68 -14.41 20.43
CA LYS A 49 18.79 -15.53 20.04
C LYS A 49 17.71 -15.09 19.04
N ILE A 50 17.86 -13.89 18.47
CA ILE A 50 16.88 -13.29 17.56
C ILE A 50 17.27 -13.65 16.13
N PHE A 51 16.36 -14.29 15.39
CA PHE A 51 16.56 -14.70 13.99
C PHE A 51 15.61 -13.98 13.04
N ALA A 52 15.94 -13.99 11.75
CA ALA A 52 15.10 -13.45 10.68
C ALA A 52 13.73 -14.16 10.61
N LEU A 53 12.72 -13.43 10.15
CA LEU A 53 11.41 -13.98 9.81
C LEU A 53 11.38 -14.41 8.34
N PRO A 54 10.55 -15.40 7.96
CA PRO A 54 10.43 -15.84 6.58
C PRO A 54 9.86 -14.73 5.69
N PHE A 55 10.55 -14.43 4.59
CA PHE A 55 10.11 -13.43 3.61
C PHE A 55 9.14 -14.03 2.59
N CYS A 56 8.01 -13.35 2.35
CA CYS A 56 7.00 -13.77 1.38
C CYS A 56 6.92 -12.80 0.20
N GLY A 57 7.28 -13.24 -1.01
CA GLY A 57 7.29 -12.36 -2.20
C GLY A 57 5.91 -11.89 -2.67
N HIS A 58 4.86 -12.64 -2.32
CA HIS A 58 3.49 -12.40 -2.76
C HIS A 58 2.55 -11.93 -1.63
N ARG A 59 2.93 -12.05 -0.35
CA ARG A 59 2.14 -11.57 0.82
C ARG A 59 2.83 -10.38 1.49
N TRP A 60 2.71 -9.21 0.88
CA TRP A 60 3.40 -8.01 1.37
C TRP A 60 2.93 -7.50 2.73
N VAL A 61 1.71 -7.84 3.17
CA VAL A 61 1.24 -7.55 4.53
C VAL A 61 2.17 -8.15 5.59
N GLU A 62 2.70 -9.34 5.33
CA GLU A 62 3.61 -10.06 6.24
C GLU A 62 5.04 -9.49 6.23
N ASN A 63 5.40 -8.67 5.24
CA ASN A 63 6.79 -8.24 5.03
C ASN A 63 7.20 -7.03 5.89
N LEU A 64 6.27 -6.29 6.51
CA LEU A 64 6.64 -5.23 7.45
C LEU A 64 7.37 -5.81 8.68
N PRO A 65 6.82 -6.80 9.41
CA PRO A 65 7.54 -7.50 10.47
C PRO A 65 8.89 -8.08 10.03
N VAL A 66 8.99 -8.61 8.81
CA VAL A 66 10.24 -9.15 8.26
C VAL A 66 11.31 -8.06 8.13
N ALA A 67 10.95 -6.89 7.58
CA ALA A 67 11.88 -5.76 7.47
C ALA A 67 12.30 -5.20 8.83
N GLU A 68 11.38 -5.16 9.80
CA GLU A 68 11.67 -4.73 11.16
C GLU A 68 12.62 -5.69 11.87
N ARG A 69 12.38 -7.01 11.73
CA ARG A 69 13.29 -8.02 12.25
C ARG A 69 14.66 -7.96 11.58
N ALA A 70 14.70 -7.76 10.26
CA ALA A 70 15.95 -7.66 9.51
C ALA A 70 16.83 -6.52 10.04
N LEU A 71 16.25 -5.34 10.35
CA LEU A 71 17.02 -4.22 10.92
C LEU A 71 17.63 -4.56 12.28
N VAL A 72 16.93 -5.33 13.11
CA VAL A 72 17.43 -5.76 14.43
C VAL A 72 18.60 -6.73 14.29
N ILE A 73 18.53 -7.68 13.36
CA ILE A 73 19.56 -8.73 13.22
C ILE A 73 20.75 -8.31 12.35
N CYS A 74 20.61 -7.30 11.49
CA CYS A 74 21.65 -6.91 10.53
C CYS A 74 23.02 -6.63 11.18
N PRO A 75 23.13 -5.90 12.31
CA PRO A 75 24.42 -5.68 12.96
C PRO A 75 25.10 -6.98 13.41
N ASP A 76 24.32 -7.92 13.95
CA ASP A 76 24.82 -9.22 14.37
C ASP A 76 25.19 -10.11 13.17
N MET A 77 24.44 -9.98 12.08
CA MET A 77 24.76 -10.65 10.82
C MET A 77 26.08 -10.15 10.22
N MET A 78 26.36 -8.84 10.30
CA MET A 78 27.65 -8.29 9.88
C MET A 78 28.80 -8.87 10.70
N LYS A 79 28.65 -9.02 12.03
CA LYS A 79 29.63 -9.71 12.87
C LYS A 79 29.81 -11.17 12.46
N TYR A 80 28.73 -11.87 12.14
CA TYR A 80 28.78 -13.26 11.70
C TYR A 80 29.53 -13.42 10.38
N VAL A 81 29.23 -12.57 9.38
CA VAL A 81 29.98 -12.55 8.11
C VAL A 81 31.46 -12.26 8.34
N GLU A 82 31.79 -11.34 9.26
CA GLU A 82 33.18 -11.03 9.59
C GLU A 82 33.90 -12.18 10.31
N ALA A 83 33.21 -12.91 11.19
CA ALA A 83 33.79 -14.09 11.82
C ALA A 83 34.08 -15.20 10.79
N VAL A 84 33.22 -15.36 9.78
CA VAL A 84 33.46 -16.32 8.69
C VAL A 84 34.58 -15.82 7.76
N SER A 85 34.62 -14.53 7.41
CA SER A 85 35.66 -13.95 6.54
C SER A 85 37.05 -14.08 7.16
N THR A 86 37.15 -13.91 8.49
CA THR A 86 38.37 -14.06 9.29
C THR A 86 38.68 -15.51 9.71
N LYS A 87 37.94 -16.49 9.17
CA LYS A 87 38.09 -17.93 9.44
C LYS A 87 37.91 -18.33 10.92
N LYS A 88 37.27 -17.50 11.74
CA LYS A 88 36.88 -17.83 13.12
C LYS A 88 35.69 -18.80 13.16
N LEU A 89 34.86 -18.77 12.13
CA LEU A 89 33.74 -19.70 11.92
C LEU A 89 33.87 -20.38 10.56
N PRO A 90 33.33 -21.61 10.41
CA PRO A 90 33.33 -22.30 9.13
C PRO A 90 32.48 -21.55 8.09
N ASN A 91 32.94 -21.54 6.84
CA ASN A 91 32.16 -20.98 5.75
C ASN A 91 30.96 -21.91 5.44
N PRO A 92 29.72 -21.41 5.46
CA PRO A 92 28.56 -22.23 5.16
C PRO A 92 28.52 -22.81 3.73
N GLY A 93 29.20 -22.20 2.76
CA GLY A 93 29.22 -22.64 1.36
C GLY A 93 27.85 -22.62 0.68
N THR A 94 26.91 -21.81 1.18
CA THR A 94 25.53 -21.74 0.64
C THR A 94 25.27 -20.43 -0.10
N SER A 95 24.43 -20.49 -1.13
CA SER A 95 23.99 -19.29 -1.88
C SER A 95 23.34 -18.21 -0.99
N SER A 96 22.70 -18.63 0.12
CA SER A 96 22.19 -17.70 1.14
C SER A 96 23.31 -16.93 1.85
N TYR A 97 24.42 -17.59 2.18
CA TYR A 97 25.57 -16.92 2.76
C TYR A 97 26.21 -15.97 1.76
N ASP A 98 26.40 -16.39 0.51
CA ASP A 98 26.97 -15.54 -0.54
C ASP A 98 26.13 -14.26 -0.76
N THR A 99 24.80 -14.41 -0.75
CA THR A 99 23.86 -13.28 -0.85
C THR A 99 24.00 -12.31 0.32
N ILE A 100 24.11 -12.83 1.55
CA ILE A 100 24.28 -12.01 2.75
C ILE A 100 25.64 -11.31 2.72
N ALA A 101 26.72 -12.05 2.44
CA ALA A 101 28.07 -11.52 2.39
C ALA A 101 28.23 -10.43 1.32
N ALA A 102 27.59 -10.60 0.15
CA ALA A 102 27.55 -9.57 -0.88
C ALA A 102 26.78 -8.31 -0.42
N ALA A 103 25.62 -8.49 0.24
CA ALA A 103 24.83 -7.38 0.74
C ALA A 103 25.51 -6.62 1.89
N THR A 104 26.23 -7.30 2.79
CA THR A 104 26.95 -6.66 3.90
C THR A 104 28.20 -5.89 3.47
N LYS A 105 28.71 -6.13 2.25
CA LYS A 105 29.77 -5.31 1.64
C LYS A 105 29.26 -3.93 1.20
N ASP A 106 27.95 -3.79 0.97
CA ASP A 106 27.36 -2.51 0.63
C ASP A 106 27.27 -1.63 1.89
N PRO A 107 28.01 -0.51 1.96
CA PRO A 107 28.00 0.38 3.12
C PRO A 107 26.62 0.98 3.42
N LEU A 108 25.71 0.98 2.45
CA LEU A 108 24.38 1.58 2.54
C LEU A 108 23.27 0.55 2.72
N ILE A 109 23.57 -0.74 2.96
CA ILE A 109 22.56 -1.79 3.11
C ILE A 109 21.53 -1.48 4.20
N LEU A 110 21.95 -0.93 5.34
CA LEU A 110 21.04 -0.51 6.41
C LEU A 110 20.12 0.64 5.97
N ALA A 111 20.65 1.60 5.21
CA ALA A 111 19.86 2.70 4.67
C ALA A 111 18.82 2.19 3.65
N LYS A 112 19.21 1.24 2.79
CA LYS A 112 18.33 0.54 1.84
C LYS A 112 17.23 -0.23 2.55
N LEU A 113 17.57 -0.93 3.64
CA LEU A 113 16.60 -1.67 4.45
C LEU A 113 15.63 -0.74 5.21
N HIS A 114 16.11 0.41 5.69
CA HIS A 114 15.26 1.45 6.25
C HIS A 114 14.28 2.02 5.22
N PHE A 115 14.71 2.23 3.97
CA PHE A 115 13.81 2.63 2.91
C PHE A 115 12.76 1.54 2.63
N PHE A 116 13.18 0.28 2.49
CA PHE A 116 12.27 -0.85 2.31
C PHE A 116 11.18 -0.89 3.39
N ARG A 117 11.58 -0.85 4.68
CA ARG A 117 10.64 -0.78 5.81
C ARG A 117 9.71 0.42 5.71
N ALA A 118 10.24 1.59 5.33
CA ALA A 118 9.45 2.81 5.25
C ALA A 118 8.35 2.74 4.19
N VAL A 119 8.61 2.06 3.06
CA VAL A 119 7.58 1.79 2.05
C VAL A 119 6.58 0.75 2.55
N CYS A 120 7.04 -0.35 3.15
CA CYS A 120 6.14 -1.34 3.77
C CYS A 120 5.15 -0.67 4.72
N ARG A 121 5.63 0.22 5.61
CA ARG A 121 4.77 0.97 6.54
C ARG A 121 3.71 1.84 5.87
N ILE A 122 4.03 2.41 4.71
CA ILE A 122 3.07 3.23 3.95
C ILE A 122 1.99 2.35 3.33
N VAL A 123 2.37 1.20 2.75
CA VAL A 123 1.41 0.36 2.01
C VAL A 123 0.59 -0.56 2.91
N THR A 124 1.12 -0.98 4.07
CA THR A 124 0.47 -1.97 4.95
C THR A 124 -0.94 -1.57 5.39
N PRO A 125 -1.23 -0.33 5.84
CA PRO A 125 -2.60 0.05 6.24
C PRO A 125 -3.60 -0.09 5.09
N PHE A 126 -3.22 0.31 3.87
CA PHE A 126 -4.05 0.14 2.69
C PHE A 126 -4.29 -1.34 2.41
N LEU A 127 -3.22 -2.14 2.35
CA LEU A 127 -3.34 -3.58 2.09
C LEU A 127 -4.25 -4.27 3.11
N ASN A 128 -4.07 -4.00 4.40
CA ASN A 128 -4.90 -4.56 5.47
C ASN A 128 -6.37 -4.20 5.30
N LYS A 129 -6.67 -2.93 4.97
CA LYS A 129 -8.05 -2.45 4.80
C LYS A 129 -8.79 -3.15 3.66
N TYR A 130 -8.08 -3.57 2.61
CA TYR A 130 -8.66 -4.21 1.42
C TYR A 130 -8.47 -5.73 1.36
N GLN A 131 -7.94 -6.36 2.43
CA GLN A 131 -7.94 -7.82 2.63
C GLN A 131 -9.10 -8.23 3.53
N THR A 132 -10.32 -7.90 3.13
CA THR A 132 -11.52 -8.11 3.94
C THR A 132 -12.73 -8.41 3.06
N ASN A 133 -13.73 -9.10 3.63
CA ASN A 133 -15.04 -9.33 3.01
C ASN A 133 -16.03 -8.18 3.32
N GLU A 134 -15.54 -7.13 3.99
CA GLU A 134 -16.30 -5.94 4.32
C GLU A 134 -16.48 -5.05 3.07
N PRO A 135 -17.63 -4.34 2.93
CA PRO A 135 -17.94 -3.50 1.77
C PRO A 135 -17.13 -2.19 1.75
N VAL A 136 -15.81 -2.29 1.57
CA VAL A 136 -14.86 -1.17 1.70
C VAL A 136 -14.58 -0.41 0.39
N LEU A 137 -15.09 -0.88 -0.75
CA LEU A 137 -14.83 -0.24 -2.05
C LEU A 137 -15.23 1.24 -2.12
N PRO A 138 -16.32 1.73 -1.49
CA PRO A 138 -16.64 3.16 -1.46
C PRO A 138 -15.55 4.08 -0.88
N PHE A 139 -14.58 3.52 -0.15
CA PHE A 139 -13.47 4.28 0.44
C PHE A 139 -12.22 4.30 -0.45
N ILE A 140 -12.17 3.50 -1.53
CA ILE A 140 -10.93 3.23 -2.28
C ILE A 140 -10.35 4.45 -2.97
N GLY A 141 -11.21 5.37 -3.43
CA GLY A 141 -10.75 6.60 -4.07
C GLY A 141 -9.92 7.47 -3.14
N ASN A 142 -10.43 7.70 -1.94
CA ASN A 142 -9.76 8.53 -0.94
C ASN A 142 -8.55 7.82 -0.35
N ASP A 143 -8.66 6.53 -0.03
CA ASP A 143 -7.55 5.76 0.54
C ASP A 143 -6.38 5.64 -0.45
N LEU A 144 -6.67 5.45 -1.75
CA LEU A 144 -5.65 5.39 -2.77
C LEU A 144 -4.99 6.74 -3.01
N ALA A 145 -5.76 7.83 -2.98
CA ALA A 145 -5.21 9.17 -3.04
C ALA A 145 -4.25 9.43 -1.87
N GLU A 146 -4.61 9.04 -0.65
CA GLU A 146 -3.77 9.20 0.53
C GLU A 146 -2.49 8.34 0.45
N LEU A 147 -2.62 7.10 -0.03
CA LEU A 147 -1.47 6.23 -0.29
C LEU A 147 -0.49 6.87 -1.30
N LEU A 148 -1.01 7.36 -2.43
CA LEU A 148 -0.23 8.04 -3.45
C LEU A 148 0.42 9.31 -2.92
N LYS A 149 -0.32 10.18 -2.22
CA LYS A 149 0.22 11.39 -1.57
C LYS A 149 1.34 11.05 -0.60
N SER A 150 1.17 10.00 0.21
CA SER A 150 2.17 9.54 1.18
C SER A 150 3.49 9.08 0.54
N LEU A 151 3.44 8.50 -0.67
CA LEU A 151 4.63 8.12 -1.45
C LEU A 151 5.22 9.32 -2.21
N LEU A 152 4.38 10.08 -2.91
CA LEU A 152 4.77 11.21 -3.77
C LEU A 152 5.42 12.34 -2.98
N ARG A 153 4.90 12.71 -1.80
CA ARG A 153 5.41 13.83 -0.99
C ARG A 153 6.88 13.70 -0.58
N ARG A 154 7.47 12.50 -0.72
CA ARG A 154 8.88 12.25 -0.42
C ARG A 154 9.82 12.80 -1.50
N PHE A 155 9.33 12.98 -2.73
CA PHE A 155 10.16 13.38 -3.86
C PHE A 155 9.49 14.33 -4.88
N ILE A 156 8.18 14.58 -4.76
CA ILE A 156 7.41 15.53 -5.55
C ILE A 156 7.12 16.80 -4.74
N LYS A 157 7.13 17.95 -5.43
CA LYS A 157 6.80 19.26 -4.88
C LYS A 157 5.40 19.30 -4.24
N ARG A 158 5.27 19.96 -3.09
CA ARG A 158 4.02 19.99 -2.32
C ARG A 158 2.91 20.74 -3.05
N GLU A 159 3.24 21.79 -3.80
CA GLU A 159 2.26 22.55 -4.59
C GLU A 159 1.50 21.67 -5.59
N LEU A 160 2.11 20.58 -6.08
CA LEU A 160 1.46 19.63 -7.00
C LEU A 160 0.55 18.62 -6.29
N LEU A 161 0.55 18.56 -4.95
CA LEU A 161 -0.13 17.51 -4.17
C LEU A 161 -1.29 18.04 -3.30
N ASN A 162 -1.24 19.29 -2.85
CA ASN A 162 -2.18 19.84 -1.87
C ASN A 162 -3.64 19.72 -2.36
N ASP A 163 -3.90 20.17 -3.60
CA ASP A 163 -5.25 20.19 -4.19
C ASP A 163 -5.47 19.10 -5.24
N ALA A 164 -4.55 18.14 -5.32
CA ALA A 164 -4.65 17.07 -6.30
C ALA A 164 -5.81 16.12 -5.96
N THR A 165 -6.76 16.03 -6.89
CA THR A 165 -7.84 15.04 -6.84
C THR A 165 -7.28 13.62 -6.99
N PRO A 166 -8.00 12.57 -6.55
CA PRO A 166 -7.59 11.19 -6.77
C PRO A 166 -7.28 10.87 -8.24
N GLN A 167 -8.04 11.46 -9.17
CA GLN A 167 -7.82 11.28 -10.62
C GLN A 167 -6.53 11.96 -11.09
N HIS A 168 -6.25 13.16 -10.59
CA HIS A 168 -5.01 13.87 -10.90
C HIS A 168 -3.80 13.07 -10.43
N LEU A 169 -3.82 12.55 -9.20
CA LEU A 169 -2.71 11.74 -8.65
C LEU A 169 -2.43 10.46 -9.45
N VAL A 170 -3.47 9.84 -10.01
CA VAL A 170 -3.34 8.64 -10.85
C VAL A 170 -2.72 8.96 -12.22
N ARG A 171 -2.83 10.21 -12.69
CA ARG A 171 -2.32 10.67 -13.99
C ARG A 171 -1.03 11.48 -13.91
N LEU A 172 -0.62 11.89 -12.72
CA LEU A 172 0.58 12.69 -12.50
C LEU A 172 1.82 11.97 -13.05
N ASP A 173 2.56 12.62 -13.95
CA ASP A 173 3.82 12.06 -14.46
C ASP A 173 4.94 12.23 -13.43
N VAL A 174 5.30 11.13 -12.76
CA VAL A 174 6.38 11.11 -11.78
C VAL A 174 7.78 11.09 -12.40
N SER A 175 7.87 11.03 -13.73
CA SER A 175 9.15 11.06 -14.49
C SER A 175 9.67 12.48 -14.67
N ASP A 176 8.76 13.46 -14.70
CA ASP A 176 9.10 14.85 -14.93
C ASP A 176 10.02 15.38 -13.81
N MET A 177 11.21 15.82 -14.20
CA MET A 177 12.20 16.36 -13.26
C MET A 177 11.77 17.71 -12.70
N GLN A 178 10.97 18.50 -13.42
CA GLN A 178 10.49 19.80 -12.93
C GLN A 178 9.50 19.64 -11.77
N SER A 179 8.78 18.53 -11.74
CA SER A 179 7.86 18.16 -10.66
C SER A 179 8.57 17.67 -9.38
N ARG A 180 9.86 17.32 -9.47
CA ARG A 180 10.63 16.73 -8.36
C ARG A 180 11.29 17.77 -7.45
N VAL A 181 11.56 17.37 -6.22
CA VAL A 181 12.44 18.11 -5.32
C VAL A 181 13.90 17.76 -5.61
N HIS A 182 14.74 18.75 -5.91
CA HIS A 182 16.13 18.51 -6.33
C HIS A 182 17.09 18.14 -5.17
N ARG A 183 16.94 18.76 -3.99
CA ARG A 183 17.84 18.55 -2.83
C ARG A 183 17.13 18.12 -1.54
N ALA A 184 15.80 18.22 -1.49
CA ALA A 184 14.98 18.02 -0.29
C ALA A 184 14.27 16.65 -0.26
N VAL A 185 14.84 15.63 -0.90
CA VAL A 185 14.25 14.29 -0.92
C VAL A 185 14.16 13.75 0.50
N ASP A 186 12.95 13.36 0.91
CA ASP A 186 12.75 12.75 2.21
C ASP A 186 13.03 11.24 2.14
N ILE A 187 14.27 10.88 2.47
CA ILE A 187 14.71 9.49 2.62
C ILE A 187 14.33 8.88 3.98
N GLY A 188 13.70 9.66 4.87
CA GLY A 188 13.30 9.24 6.21
C GLY A 188 14.44 9.27 7.24
N ILE A 189 14.05 9.35 8.52
CA ILE A 189 14.98 9.49 9.65
C ILE A 189 15.90 8.27 9.80
N GLY A 190 15.36 7.05 9.63
CA GLY A 190 16.13 5.82 9.78
C GLY A 190 17.28 5.70 8.75
N ALA A 191 17.00 5.98 7.47
CA ALA A 191 18.05 5.95 6.45
C ALA A 191 19.09 7.07 6.68
N LYS A 192 18.66 8.28 7.08
CA LYS A 192 19.56 9.38 7.45
C LYS A 192 20.49 8.99 8.61
N ALA A 193 19.94 8.34 9.64
CA ALA A 193 20.72 7.88 10.79
C ALA A 193 21.74 6.80 10.39
N ALA A 194 21.33 5.81 9.59
CA ALA A 194 22.23 4.76 9.09
C ALA A 194 23.39 5.32 8.27
N ILE A 195 23.13 6.28 7.37
CA ILE A 195 24.17 6.96 6.59
C ILE A 195 25.14 7.73 7.50
N LYS A 196 24.61 8.52 8.45
CA LYS A 196 25.44 9.29 9.38
C LYS A 196 26.32 8.42 10.26
N GLU A 197 25.78 7.29 10.73
CA GLU A 197 26.54 6.35 11.56
C GLU A 197 27.68 5.73 10.76
N HIS A 198 27.40 5.32 9.51
CA HIS A 198 28.44 4.80 8.63
C HIS A 198 29.53 5.84 8.32
N GLN A 199 29.16 7.10 8.07
CA GLN A 199 30.09 8.22 7.87
C GLN A 199 30.99 8.50 9.09
N ARG A 200 30.53 8.19 10.31
CA ARG A 200 31.34 8.32 11.53
C ARG A 200 32.36 7.19 11.65
N GLN A 201 31.96 5.97 11.28
CA GLN A 201 32.78 4.77 11.38
C GLN A 201 33.81 4.67 10.26
N SER A 202 33.48 5.17 9.07
CA SER A 202 34.40 5.29 7.95
C SER A 202 34.32 6.69 7.36
N ARG A 203 35.42 7.45 7.46
CA ARG A 203 35.56 8.79 6.83
C ARG A 203 35.47 8.73 5.29
N SER A 204 35.36 7.55 4.70
CA SER A 204 35.37 7.31 3.25
C SER A 204 33.99 7.05 2.64
N THR A 205 32.87 7.26 3.34
CA THR A 205 31.56 7.21 2.65
C THR A 205 31.52 8.31 1.61
N GLU A 206 31.81 7.94 0.38
CA GLU A 206 31.97 8.86 -0.74
C GLU A 206 30.65 9.60 -0.94
N GLU A 207 30.69 10.93 -1.03
CA GLU A 207 29.49 11.75 -1.27
C GLU A 207 28.73 11.27 -2.53
N LEU A 208 29.47 10.77 -3.52
CA LEU A 208 28.93 10.14 -4.72
C LEU A 208 28.04 8.93 -4.42
N SER A 209 28.42 8.07 -3.47
CA SER A 209 27.62 6.90 -3.07
C SER A 209 26.28 7.31 -2.43
N VAL A 210 26.27 8.36 -1.61
CA VAL A 210 25.05 8.89 -0.99
C VAL A 210 24.14 9.57 -2.01
N LEU A 211 24.73 10.30 -2.98
CA LEU A 211 23.99 10.88 -4.10
C LEU A 211 23.37 9.79 -4.99
N GLN A 212 24.13 8.73 -5.28
CA GLN A 212 23.65 7.57 -6.04
C GLN A 212 22.51 6.87 -5.30
N PHE A 213 22.63 6.64 -3.99
CA PHE A 213 21.55 6.10 -3.16
C PHE A 213 20.28 6.95 -3.23
N ARG A 214 20.40 8.29 -3.17
CA ARG A 214 19.24 9.19 -3.31
C ARG A 214 18.59 9.10 -4.69
N LYS A 215 19.39 8.97 -5.76
CA LYS A 215 18.88 8.76 -7.12
C LYS A 215 18.12 7.44 -7.22
N GLU A 216 18.69 6.35 -6.73
CA GLU A 216 18.07 5.02 -6.69
C GLU A 216 16.80 5.00 -5.83
N TYR A 217 16.79 5.74 -4.72
CA TYR A 217 15.62 5.93 -3.87
C TYR A 217 14.45 6.58 -4.62
N ILE A 218 14.72 7.68 -5.33
CA ILE A 218 13.71 8.37 -6.16
C ILE A 218 13.24 7.44 -7.28
N GLU A 219 14.17 6.75 -7.95
CA GLU A 219 13.83 5.82 -9.02
C GLU A 219 12.95 4.67 -8.51
N GLY A 220 13.29 4.10 -7.36
CA GLY A 220 12.52 3.05 -6.70
C GLY A 220 11.12 3.51 -6.35
N LEU A 221 10.97 4.67 -5.68
CA LEU A 221 9.66 5.26 -5.41
C LEU A 221 8.87 5.57 -6.70
N SER A 222 9.54 6.10 -7.73
CA SER A 222 8.92 6.40 -9.01
C SER A 222 8.37 5.13 -9.67
N LYS A 223 9.13 4.03 -9.66
CA LYS A 223 8.70 2.73 -10.18
C LYS A 223 7.48 2.21 -9.43
N ILE A 224 7.49 2.29 -8.10
CA ILE A 224 6.38 1.87 -7.26
C ILE A 224 5.13 2.68 -7.60
N VAL A 225 5.23 4.01 -7.60
CA VAL A 225 4.10 4.90 -7.89
C VAL A 225 3.56 4.68 -9.30
N LYS A 226 4.43 4.59 -10.32
CA LYS A 226 3.99 4.27 -11.69
C LYS A 226 3.20 2.97 -11.73
N LYS A 227 3.67 1.94 -11.01
CA LYS A 227 2.98 0.65 -11.01
C LYS A 227 1.62 0.71 -10.31
N ILE A 228 1.54 1.47 -9.22
CA ILE A 228 0.29 1.80 -8.55
C ILE A 228 -0.68 2.53 -9.49
N GLN A 229 -0.20 3.56 -10.21
CA GLN A 229 -0.98 4.34 -11.18
C GLN A 229 -1.46 3.45 -12.35
N GLU A 230 -0.59 2.60 -12.89
CA GLU A 230 -0.89 1.66 -13.98
C GLU A 230 -2.02 0.70 -13.62
N LYS A 231 -2.04 0.17 -12.40
CA LYS A 231 -3.01 -0.82 -11.92
C LYS A 231 -4.17 -0.20 -11.13
N SER A 232 -4.22 1.13 -11.03
CA SER A 232 -5.21 1.83 -10.23
C SER A 232 -6.65 1.51 -10.69
N PRO A 233 -7.54 1.09 -9.76
CA PRO A 233 -8.95 0.88 -10.07
C PRO A 233 -9.70 2.20 -10.33
N LEU A 234 -9.10 3.35 -10.00
CA LEU A 234 -9.69 4.66 -10.31
C LEU A 234 -9.70 5.00 -11.79
N LYS A 235 -9.14 4.15 -12.65
CA LYS A 235 -9.34 4.23 -14.11
C LYS A 235 -10.78 3.91 -14.51
N PHE A 236 -11.48 3.08 -13.73
CA PHE A 236 -12.85 2.67 -14.01
C PHE A 236 -13.85 3.71 -13.46
N PRO A 237 -14.74 4.26 -14.30
CA PRO A 237 -15.75 5.22 -13.87
C PRO A 237 -16.60 4.73 -12.70
N THR A 238 -16.99 3.46 -12.71
CA THR A 238 -17.83 2.83 -11.67
C THR A 238 -17.15 2.88 -10.30
N VAL A 239 -15.85 2.57 -10.22
CA VAL A 239 -15.08 2.67 -8.98
C VAL A 239 -14.97 4.11 -8.48
N ARG A 240 -14.88 5.09 -9.38
CA ARG A 240 -14.87 6.50 -8.98
C ARG A 240 -16.21 6.93 -8.41
N GLN A 241 -17.29 6.50 -9.05
CA GLN A 241 -18.66 6.90 -8.70
C GLN A 241 -19.18 6.20 -7.44
N ILE A 242 -18.72 4.99 -7.12
CA ILE A 242 -19.14 4.28 -5.89
C ILE A 242 -18.76 5.02 -4.59
N THR A 243 -17.86 6.00 -4.68
CA THR A 243 -17.55 6.95 -3.59
C THR A 243 -18.80 7.64 -3.05
N CYS A 244 -19.88 7.76 -3.83
CA CYS A 244 -21.15 8.31 -3.38
C CYS A 244 -21.79 7.52 -2.22
N LEU A 245 -21.34 6.28 -1.99
CA LEU A 245 -21.78 5.44 -0.88
C LEU A 245 -20.95 5.65 0.40
N ASN A 246 -19.91 6.48 0.38
CA ASN A 246 -19.13 6.81 1.55
C ASN A 246 -19.92 7.79 2.46
N PRO A 247 -20.26 7.42 3.71
CA PRO A 247 -21.06 8.27 4.59
C PRO A 247 -20.48 9.67 4.84
N ALA A 248 -19.15 9.80 4.93
CA ALA A 248 -18.51 11.09 5.14
C ALA A 248 -18.63 12.00 3.88
N VAL A 249 -18.66 11.41 2.69
CA VAL A 249 -18.89 12.13 1.42
C VAL A 249 -20.37 12.48 1.28
N MET A 250 -21.28 11.56 1.61
CA MET A 250 -22.72 11.86 1.68
C MET A 250 -23.00 13.03 2.63
N TYR A 251 -22.33 13.09 3.78
CA TYR A 251 -22.47 14.19 4.73
C TYR A 251 -21.92 15.51 4.16
N SER A 252 -20.76 15.48 3.53
CA SER A 252 -20.04 16.70 3.11
C SER A 252 -20.57 17.28 1.79
N ASP A 253 -20.90 16.43 0.82
CA ASP A 253 -21.28 16.82 -0.54
C ASP A 253 -22.39 15.90 -1.12
N PRO A 254 -23.66 16.11 -0.73
CA PRO A 254 -24.77 15.31 -1.23
C PRO A 254 -25.01 15.49 -2.74
N GLU A 255 -24.75 16.68 -3.29
CA GLU A 255 -24.98 16.95 -4.72
C GLU A 255 -24.03 16.12 -5.59
N LEU A 256 -22.76 16.04 -5.20
CA LEU A 256 -21.79 15.14 -5.81
C LEU A 256 -22.25 13.69 -5.74
N CYS A 257 -22.70 13.23 -4.56
CA CYS A 257 -23.21 11.87 -4.39
C CYS A 257 -24.39 11.59 -5.32
N GLN A 258 -25.34 12.52 -5.43
CA GLN A 258 -26.50 12.39 -6.31
C GLN A 258 -26.07 12.28 -7.78
N GLY A 259 -25.12 13.12 -8.23
CA GLY A 259 -24.57 13.07 -9.58
C GLY A 259 -23.88 11.73 -9.87
N GLN A 260 -23.07 11.24 -8.93
CA GLN A 260 -22.38 9.95 -9.06
C GLN A 260 -23.34 8.76 -9.09
N MET A 261 -24.39 8.76 -8.26
CA MET A 261 -25.42 7.71 -8.28
C MET A 261 -26.17 7.69 -9.62
N LYS A 262 -26.54 8.85 -10.17
CA LYS A 262 -27.14 8.94 -11.51
C LYS A 262 -26.24 8.31 -12.58
N CYS A 263 -24.93 8.53 -12.51
CA CYS A 263 -23.99 7.91 -13.44
C CYS A 263 -23.92 6.38 -13.28
N LEU A 264 -23.91 5.87 -12.03
CA LEU A 264 -23.94 4.43 -11.76
C LEU A 264 -25.20 3.78 -12.33
N VAL A 265 -26.38 4.33 -12.04
CA VAL A 265 -27.66 3.80 -12.53
C VAL A 265 -27.71 3.80 -14.06
N LYS A 266 -27.29 4.90 -14.71
CA LYS A 266 -27.20 4.96 -16.19
C LYS A 266 -26.30 3.87 -16.75
N ARG A 267 -25.16 3.60 -16.12
CA ARG A 267 -24.23 2.55 -16.56
C ARG A 267 -24.85 1.16 -16.43
N PHE A 268 -25.48 0.86 -15.31
CA PHE A 268 -26.13 -0.44 -15.09
C PHE A 268 -27.35 -0.66 -16.01
N LEU A 269 -28.06 0.40 -16.39
CA LEU A 269 -29.10 0.33 -17.44
C LEU A 269 -28.50 -0.01 -18.81
N GLN A 270 -27.39 0.63 -19.20
CA GLN A 270 -26.69 0.35 -20.46
C GLN A 270 -26.16 -1.08 -20.52
N ASP A 271 -25.65 -1.59 -19.40
CA ASP A 271 -25.11 -2.94 -19.27
C ASP A 271 -26.23 -4.00 -19.07
N LYS A 272 -27.51 -3.61 -19.14
CA LYS A 272 -28.69 -4.46 -18.94
C LYS A 272 -28.71 -5.20 -17.60
N GLN A 273 -28.14 -4.59 -16.57
CA GLN A 273 -28.12 -5.10 -15.19
C GLN A 273 -29.27 -4.56 -14.33
N LEU A 274 -30.16 -3.76 -14.92
CA LEU A 274 -31.37 -3.21 -14.30
C LEU A 274 -32.59 -3.44 -15.19
N ASP A 275 -33.74 -3.70 -14.57
CA ASP A 275 -35.01 -4.03 -15.22
C ASP A 275 -35.72 -2.79 -15.80
N GLY A 276 -35.02 -2.03 -16.64
CA GLY A 276 -35.55 -0.88 -17.37
C GLY A 276 -35.47 0.46 -16.65
N VAL A 277 -35.79 1.52 -17.40
CA VAL A 277 -35.57 2.92 -16.99
C VAL A 277 -36.36 3.31 -15.74
N ALA A 278 -37.62 2.85 -15.61
CA ALA A 278 -38.46 3.14 -14.45
C ALA A 278 -37.81 2.67 -13.13
N THR A 279 -37.17 1.50 -13.14
CA THR A 279 -36.39 0.96 -12.02
C THR A 279 -35.22 1.87 -11.67
N GLY A 280 -34.53 2.40 -12.69
CA GLY A 280 -33.44 3.36 -12.51
C GLY A 280 -33.90 4.69 -11.90
N ASP A 281 -35.01 5.26 -12.39
CA ASP A 281 -35.57 6.50 -11.87
C ASP A 281 -35.99 6.36 -10.40
N LEU A 282 -36.58 5.22 -10.03
CA LEU A 282 -36.94 4.92 -8.65
C LEU A 282 -35.70 4.85 -7.74
N ILE A 283 -34.61 4.23 -8.18
CA ILE A 283 -33.34 4.19 -7.42
C ILE A 283 -32.83 5.61 -7.18
N ILE A 284 -32.80 6.46 -8.22
CA ILE A 284 -32.33 7.84 -8.14
C ILE A 284 -33.20 8.66 -7.18
N GLN A 285 -34.51 8.47 -7.22
CA GLN A 285 -35.46 9.14 -6.33
C GLN A 285 -35.26 8.72 -4.87
N GLN A 286 -35.19 7.41 -4.58
CA GLN A 286 -34.99 6.88 -3.22
C GLN A 286 -33.64 7.34 -2.64
N PHE A 287 -32.59 7.35 -3.46
CA PHE A 287 -31.28 7.86 -3.03
C PHE A 287 -31.32 9.36 -2.75
N SER A 288 -32.04 10.14 -3.56
CA SER A 288 -32.21 11.59 -3.33
C SER A 288 -32.90 11.89 -2.00
N GLN A 289 -33.89 11.07 -1.61
CA GLN A 289 -34.58 11.20 -0.33
C GLN A 289 -33.65 10.91 0.85
N LEU A 290 -32.86 9.83 0.77
CA LEU A 290 -31.82 9.51 1.74
C LEU A 290 -30.87 10.71 1.95
N LEU A 291 -30.34 11.26 0.85
CA LEU A 291 -29.40 12.39 0.88
C LEU A 291 -30.03 13.67 1.47
N SER A 292 -31.33 13.88 1.30
CA SER A 292 -32.00 15.09 1.79
C SER A 292 -32.38 15.01 3.27
N LEU A 293 -32.70 13.81 3.76
CA LEU A 293 -33.35 13.63 5.07
C LEU A 293 -32.42 13.03 6.15
N GLU A 294 -31.45 12.19 5.75
CA GLU A 294 -30.71 11.35 6.71
C GLU A 294 -29.24 11.74 6.90
N VAL A 295 -28.58 12.18 5.83
CA VAL A 295 -27.10 12.23 5.79
C VAL A 295 -26.49 13.38 6.58
N ARG A 296 -27.29 14.37 7.01
CA ARG A 296 -26.84 15.48 7.87
C ARG A 296 -26.68 15.08 9.35
N LYS A 297 -26.97 13.83 9.70
CA LYS A 297 -26.78 13.31 11.05
C LYS A 297 -25.28 13.04 11.28
N GLU A 298 -24.74 13.48 12.42
CA GLU A 298 -23.30 13.38 12.76
C GLU A 298 -22.70 11.97 12.57
N LYS A 299 -23.51 10.94 12.80
CA LYS A 299 -23.15 9.52 12.59
C LYS A 299 -22.66 9.19 11.17
N PHE A 300 -23.03 9.96 10.15
CA PHE A 300 -22.50 9.81 8.79
C PHE A 300 -21.07 10.35 8.69
N LEU A 301 -20.77 11.48 9.33
CA LEU A 301 -19.43 12.05 9.36
C LEU A 301 -18.46 11.20 10.21
N SER A 302 -18.94 10.69 11.36
CA SER A 302 -18.14 9.90 12.29
C SER A 302 -18.09 8.41 11.96
N PHE A 303 -18.64 7.98 10.81
CA PHE A 303 -18.62 6.58 10.41
C PHE A 303 -17.19 6.09 10.19
N LYS A 304 -16.86 4.93 10.79
CA LYS A 304 -15.56 4.30 10.64
C LYS A 304 -15.67 2.98 9.90
N PRO A 305 -15.03 2.85 8.72
CA PRO A 305 -14.97 1.57 8.02
C PRO A 305 -14.22 0.55 8.90
N LEU A 306 -14.63 -0.72 8.84
CA LEU A 306 -14.12 -1.86 9.63
C LEU A 306 -14.57 -1.95 11.10
N GLU A 307 -15.06 -0.87 11.73
CA GLU A 307 -15.76 -0.97 13.03
C GLU A 307 -17.23 -1.37 12.84
N LYS A 308 -17.86 -0.87 11.76
CA LYS A 308 -19.22 -1.24 11.35
C LYS A 308 -19.29 -1.45 9.85
N ARG A 309 -19.94 -2.55 9.45
CA ARG A 309 -20.30 -2.86 8.07
C ARG A 309 -21.09 -1.73 7.40
N LEU A 310 -20.68 -1.28 6.23
CA LEU A 310 -21.33 -0.16 5.53
C LEU A 310 -22.76 -0.49 5.08
N ASP A 311 -22.97 -1.68 4.53
CA ASP A 311 -24.29 -2.19 4.14
C ASP A 311 -25.25 -2.25 5.34
N VAL A 312 -24.77 -2.70 6.49
CA VAL A 312 -25.52 -2.73 7.76
C VAL A 312 -25.80 -1.31 8.27
N PHE A 313 -24.84 -0.39 8.15
CA PHE A 313 -25.02 1.00 8.57
C PHE A 313 -26.05 1.73 7.71
N LEU A 314 -25.99 1.58 6.38
CA LEU A 314 -26.89 2.28 5.46
C LEU A 314 -28.30 1.68 5.43
N HIS A 315 -28.44 0.38 5.73
CA HIS A 315 -29.71 -0.33 5.71
C HIS A 315 -30.90 0.41 6.33
N PRO A 316 -30.88 0.81 7.62
CA PRO A 316 -32.02 1.46 8.25
C PRO A 316 -32.43 2.78 7.59
N TYR A 317 -31.49 3.48 6.95
CA TYR A 317 -31.76 4.77 6.29
C TYR A 317 -32.32 4.57 4.89
N ILE A 318 -31.88 3.55 4.17
CA ILE A 318 -32.41 3.24 2.84
C ILE A 318 -33.78 2.57 2.97
N SER A 319 -33.96 1.67 3.96
CA SER A 319 -35.18 0.87 4.10
C SER A 319 -36.43 1.69 4.44
N GLN A 320 -36.25 2.87 5.05
CA GLN A 320 -37.35 3.80 5.38
C GLN A 320 -38.04 4.39 4.14
N TYR A 321 -37.37 4.40 2.99
CA TYR A 321 -37.89 5.00 1.76
C TYR A 321 -38.30 3.93 0.73
N THR A 322 -38.33 2.65 1.14
CA THR A 322 -38.58 1.50 0.27
C THR A 322 -39.93 0.81 0.49
N HIS A 323 -40.90 1.50 1.11
CA HIS A 323 -42.16 0.89 1.57
C HIS A 323 -43.01 0.17 0.49
N CYS A 324 -42.76 0.38 -0.81
CA CYS A 324 -43.41 -0.41 -1.87
C CYS A 324 -42.45 -1.31 -2.68
N ILE A 325 -41.19 -0.92 -2.93
CA ILE A 325 -40.19 -1.76 -3.64
C ILE A 325 -38.77 -1.39 -3.16
N PRO A 326 -37.97 -2.32 -2.60
CA PRO A 326 -36.62 -2.08 -2.11
C PRO A 326 -35.55 -2.02 -3.21
N THR A 327 -35.86 -1.35 -4.33
CA THR A 327 -35.00 -1.31 -5.51
C THR A 327 -33.65 -0.67 -5.25
N ALA A 328 -33.59 0.49 -4.58
CA ALA A 328 -32.32 1.14 -4.22
C ALA A 328 -31.51 0.33 -3.22
N LEU A 329 -32.16 -0.32 -2.25
CA LEU A 329 -31.47 -1.17 -1.27
C LEU A 329 -30.85 -2.40 -1.94
N THR A 330 -31.60 -3.07 -2.82
CA THR A 330 -31.11 -4.22 -3.59
C THR A 330 -29.98 -3.80 -4.53
N PHE A 331 -30.11 -2.65 -5.21
CA PHE A 331 -29.06 -2.11 -6.07
C PHE A 331 -27.78 -1.79 -5.29
N ILE A 332 -27.89 -1.08 -4.16
CA ILE A 332 -26.76 -0.73 -3.31
C ILE A 332 -26.12 -1.99 -2.70
N ARG A 333 -26.92 -2.97 -2.26
CA ARG A 333 -26.41 -4.25 -1.79
C ARG A 333 -25.66 -4.98 -2.89
N ASN A 334 -26.22 -5.07 -4.10
CA ASN A 334 -25.56 -5.70 -5.23
C ASN A 334 -24.25 -4.98 -5.58
N LEU A 335 -24.24 -3.65 -5.60
CA LEU A 335 -23.01 -2.86 -5.78
C LEU A 335 -21.96 -3.16 -4.70
N LEU A 336 -22.36 -3.20 -3.43
CA LEU A 336 -21.45 -3.45 -2.30
C LEU A 336 -20.99 -4.91 -2.22
N LEU A 337 -21.81 -5.88 -2.64
CA LEU A 337 -21.49 -7.31 -2.68
C LEU A 337 -20.64 -7.67 -3.89
N GLN A 338 -20.96 -7.17 -5.09
CA GLN A 338 -20.12 -7.32 -6.29
C GLN A 338 -18.76 -6.62 -6.11
N ALA A 339 -18.71 -5.56 -5.31
CA ALA A 339 -17.48 -4.92 -4.87
C ALA A 339 -16.65 -5.75 -3.87
N GLY A 340 -17.27 -6.58 -3.05
CA GLY A 340 -16.62 -7.45 -2.07
C GLY A 340 -16.09 -8.77 -2.67
N TYR A 341 -16.79 -9.34 -3.65
CA TYR A 341 -16.36 -10.52 -4.40
C TYR A 341 -15.52 -10.14 -5.63
N GLY A 342 -14.33 -9.60 -5.38
CA GLY A 342 -13.24 -9.62 -6.35
C GLY A 342 -13.56 -9.14 -7.77
N GLY A 343 -14.37 -8.10 -7.97
CA GLY A 343 -14.41 -7.30 -9.20
C GLY A 343 -14.49 -8.04 -10.55
N GLU A 344 -15.08 -9.23 -10.65
CA GLU A 344 -15.35 -9.87 -11.96
C GLU A 344 -16.67 -9.40 -12.57
N GLY A 345 -17.59 -8.86 -11.75
CA GLY A 345 -18.86 -8.31 -12.23
C GLY A 345 -18.87 -6.81 -12.51
N LEU A 346 -17.76 -6.10 -12.24
CA LEU A 346 -17.65 -4.63 -12.32
C LEU A 346 -16.52 -4.14 -13.25
N LEU A 347 -15.76 -5.06 -13.86
CA LEU A 347 -14.61 -4.77 -14.72
C LEU A 347 -14.84 -5.28 -16.14
#